data_AF-A0A7R9D2C0-F1
#
_entry.id   AF-A0A7R9D2C0-F1
#
_cell.length_a   1.000
_cell.length_b   1.000
_cell.length_c   1.000
_cell.angle_alpha   90.00
_cell.angle_beta   90.00
_cell.angle_gamma   90.00
#
_symmetry.space_group_name_H-M   'P 1'
#
loop_
_entity.id
_entity.type
_entity.pdbx_description
1 polymer ?
#
loop_
_entity_poly.entity_id
_entity_poly.type
_entity_poly.pdbx_seq_one_letter_code
_entity_poly.pdbx_strand_id
1 'polypeptide(L)'
;MSNEDSETNDELSDEFPEEDEDINEDADQDESEGDEDKLEKKDDYSEEVVGENELSEISKEETTPEPDPENILTLEEAKGKLSLLGKTASGMEYAYLMLNISDMELTDIKVIPFFKNVLFVNVSGNRLTNADIQVFASMEMLLIINIDRNELTSLYLHKMDYLQVLTLNRNQITSTAGVNHPLLECLELNYNKIKEISGLDPLDLPHLKVLELRGNGLSSTSGIHLSTLDSLYLAENSIDKLEHLEGLVNLRVLHLRQNPLSKLDGFGSAMKSMKYLNIRQCKLDNLREIKKLSCLVNLETLVVLDNPFMEDAEEEYRVEVLVYLPKLKRLDKSPVIPEELEEADEVREERKGKEEDNRENVEEEEDKDSNE
;
A
#
# COMPACT_ATOMS: atom_id res chain seq x y z
N MET A 1 -8.78 57.52 39.23
CA MET A 1 -10.24 57.48 39.14
C MET A 1 -10.54 56.98 37.73
N SER A 2 -10.58 55.65 37.56
CA SER A 2 -11.77 54.78 37.82
C SER A 2 -12.75 54.91 36.65
N ASN A 3 -12.83 53.92 35.75
CA ASN A 3 -13.78 52.77 35.81
C ASN A 3 -15.24 53.22 35.51
N GLU A 4 -16.18 52.48 34.93
CA GLU A 4 -16.33 51.11 34.38
C GLU A 4 -17.13 51.22 33.04
N ASP A 5 -17.29 50.29 32.08
CA ASP A 5 -16.61 49.05 31.60
C ASP A 5 -17.29 48.61 30.24
N SER A 6 -17.11 47.34 29.79
CA SER A 6 -17.81 46.57 28.72
C SER A 6 -17.55 46.89 27.21
N GLU A 7 -17.45 45.92 26.27
CA GLU A 7 -17.52 44.45 26.37
C GLU A 7 -16.78 43.73 25.19
N THR A 8 -16.23 42.54 25.48
CA THR A 8 -15.85 41.40 24.59
C THR A 8 -15.07 41.62 23.28
N ASN A 9 -13.77 41.23 23.33
CA ASN A 9 -13.17 40.44 22.24
C ASN A 9 -13.82 39.05 22.25
N ASP A 10 -14.11 38.49 21.07
CA ASP A 10 -14.17 37.04 20.86
C ASP A 10 -13.08 36.66 19.86
N GLU A 11 -12.11 35.87 20.32
CA GLU A 11 -11.13 35.19 19.48
C GLU A 11 -11.76 33.89 19.01
N LEU A 12 -12.12 33.78 17.72
CA LEU A 12 -12.49 32.49 17.13
C LEU A 12 -11.20 31.74 16.76
N SER A 13 -10.69 31.01 17.76
CA SER A 13 -9.81 29.87 17.56
C SER A 13 -10.60 28.72 16.94
N ASP A 14 -10.48 28.53 15.63
CA ASP A 14 -10.86 27.26 15.00
C ASP A 14 -9.84 26.20 15.42
N GLU A 15 -10.08 25.60 16.58
CA GLU A 15 -9.42 24.38 17.04
C GLU A 15 -9.79 23.25 16.08
N PHE A 16 -8.84 22.85 15.23
CA PHE A 16 -8.90 21.53 14.60
C PHE A 16 -8.82 20.50 15.73
N PRO A 17 -9.76 19.55 15.82
CA PRO A 17 -9.67 18.51 16.83
C PRO A 17 -8.41 17.68 16.56
N GLU A 18 -7.56 17.56 17.58
CA GLU A 18 -6.58 16.47 17.64
C GLU A 18 -7.38 15.18 17.85
N GLU A 19 -7.88 14.62 16.75
CA GLU A 19 -8.33 13.22 16.74
C GLU A 19 -7.08 12.36 16.89
N ASP A 20 -7.04 11.56 17.96
CA ASP A 20 -6.14 10.40 18.03
C ASP A 20 -6.46 9.51 16.84
N GLU A 21 -5.70 9.65 15.74
CA GLU A 21 -5.79 8.78 14.58
C GLU A 21 -5.41 7.36 15.03
N ASP A 22 -6.44 6.59 15.40
CA ASP A 22 -6.42 5.13 15.35
C ASP A 22 -5.84 4.76 13.99
N ILE A 23 -4.62 4.20 14.02
CA ILE A 23 -3.91 3.76 12.82
C ILE A 23 -4.85 2.80 12.13
N ASN A 24 -5.30 3.15 10.92
CA ASN A 24 -6.47 2.56 10.28
C ASN A 24 -6.31 1.03 10.10
N GLU A 25 -6.72 0.25 11.12
CA GLU A 25 -6.50 -1.21 11.19
C GLU A 25 -7.33 -1.97 10.13
N ASP A 26 -8.23 -1.27 9.45
CA ASP A 26 -9.21 -1.82 8.51
C ASP A 26 -8.65 -2.19 7.12
N ALA A 27 -7.38 -1.88 6.82
CA ALA A 27 -6.69 -2.43 5.64
C ALA A 27 -6.52 -3.97 5.70
N ASP A 28 -6.71 -4.59 6.88
CA ASP A 28 -6.74 -6.04 7.08
C ASP A 28 -8.17 -6.65 7.01
N GLN A 29 -9.23 -5.88 6.68
CA GLN A 29 -10.61 -6.42 6.61
C GLN A 29 -10.94 -7.22 5.33
N ASP A 30 -10.08 -7.23 4.30
CA ASP A 30 -10.31 -7.93 3.03
C ASP A 30 -9.55 -9.27 2.92
N GLU A 31 -9.63 -10.09 3.98
CA GLU A 31 -9.30 -11.53 3.99
C GLU A 31 -10.35 -12.30 4.82
N SER A 32 -11.60 -12.36 4.35
CA SER A 32 -12.54 -13.37 4.84
C SER A 32 -12.15 -14.75 4.28
N GLU A 33 -11.73 -15.67 5.15
CA GLU A 33 -11.60 -17.09 4.82
C GLU A 33 -12.97 -17.66 4.40
N GLY A 34 -13.25 -17.70 3.10
CA GLY A 34 -14.37 -18.46 2.55
C GLY A 34 -15.17 -17.81 1.43
N ASP A 35 -14.69 -17.90 0.19
CA ASP A 35 -15.54 -18.25 -0.97
C ASP A 35 -14.72 -18.74 -2.20
N GLU A 36 -13.75 -19.65 -1.99
CA GLU A 36 -13.07 -20.40 -3.08
C GLU A 36 -13.63 -21.84 -3.24
N ASP A 37 -14.96 -22.05 -3.19
CA ASP A 37 -15.49 -23.41 -3.44
C ASP A 37 -16.93 -23.47 -3.99
N LYS A 38 -17.23 -22.68 -5.05
CA LYS A 38 -18.45 -22.84 -5.89
C LYS A 38 -18.20 -22.64 -7.39
N LEU A 39 -17.35 -23.48 -7.98
CA LEU A 39 -17.48 -23.82 -9.39
C LEU A 39 -18.21 -25.17 -9.52
N GLU A 40 -19.33 -25.14 -10.24
CA GLU A 40 -20.33 -26.22 -10.21
C GLU A 40 -19.82 -27.54 -10.81
N LYS A 41 -20.00 -28.64 -10.07
CA LYS A 41 -19.84 -30.00 -10.61
C LYS A 41 -21.12 -30.47 -11.31
N LYS A 42 -21.03 -30.57 -12.64
CA LYS A 42 -21.76 -31.47 -13.55
C LYS A 42 -20.89 -31.57 -14.82
N ASP A 43 -20.64 -32.73 -15.42
CA ASP A 43 -21.55 -33.86 -15.56
C ASP A 43 -20.94 -35.24 -15.20
N ASP A 44 -21.86 -36.18 -15.00
CA ASP A 44 -21.65 -37.63 -14.88
C ASP A 44 -21.63 -38.27 -16.28
N TYR A 45 -20.64 -39.10 -16.62
CA TYR A 45 -20.80 -40.23 -17.58
C TYR A 45 -19.63 -41.24 -17.54
N SER A 46 -19.93 -42.43 -17.01
CA SER A 46 -19.48 -43.78 -17.43
C SER A 46 -18.08 -44.03 -18.01
N GLU A 47 -17.38 -44.99 -17.40
CA GLU A 47 -16.21 -45.71 -17.96
C GLU A 47 -16.53 -46.45 -19.27
N GLU A 48 -15.64 -46.37 -20.26
CA GLU A 48 -15.33 -47.48 -21.19
C GLU A 48 -13.86 -47.39 -21.64
N VAL A 49 -13.26 -48.52 -22.04
CA VAL A 49 -11.80 -48.71 -22.18
C VAL A 49 -11.42 -49.13 -23.61
N VAL A 50 -10.15 -48.90 -23.98
CA VAL A 50 -9.37 -49.46 -25.10
C VAL A 50 -9.30 -48.61 -26.38
N GLY A 51 -8.07 -48.32 -26.83
CA GLY A 51 -7.78 -47.91 -28.23
C GLY A 51 -6.46 -47.16 -28.38
N GLU A 52 -5.42 -47.82 -28.91
CA GLU A 52 -4.14 -47.17 -29.25
C GLU A 52 -4.20 -46.40 -30.59
N ASN A 53 -3.21 -45.50 -30.75
CA ASN A 53 -2.58 -45.03 -32.00
C ASN A 53 -2.95 -43.67 -32.63
N GLU A 54 -1.90 -43.16 -33.29
CA GLU A 54 -1.78 -42.10 -34.30
C GLU A 54 -1.76 -40.62 -33.84
N LEU A 55 -0.51 -40.15 -33.70
CA LEU A 55 -0.10 -38.77 -33.85
C LEU A 55 -0.54 -38.22 -35.22
N SER A 56 -1.40 -37.20 -35.22
CA SER A 56 -1.55 -36.27 -36.35
C SER A 56 -1.59 -34.84 -35.83
N GLU A 57 -0.59 -34.04 -36.22
CA GLU A 57 -0.55 -32.62 -35.92
C GLU A 57 -1.73 -31.91 -36.59
N ILE A 58 -2.67 -31.40 -35.79
CA ILE A 58 -3.69 -30.47 -36.26
C ILE A 58 -3.24 -29.06 -35.91
N SER A 59 -2.80 -28.32 -36.92
CA SER A 59 -2.59 -26.89 -36.84
C SER A 59 -3.91 -26.22 -36.46
N LYS A 60 -4.07 -25.84 -35.19
CA LYS A 60 -5.15 -24.93 -34.80
C LYS A 60 -4.83 -23.57 -35.43
N GLU A 61 -5.64 -23.18 -36.41
CA GLU A 61 -5.67 -21.79 -36.85
C GLU A 61 -6.03 -20.94 -35.62
N GLU A 62 -5.12 -20.05 -35.23
CA GLU A 62 -5.41 -19.04 -34.22
C GLU A 62 -6.44 -18.09 -34.82
N THR A 63 -7.72 -18.36 -34.57
CA THR A 63 -8.79 -17.41 -34.83
C THR A 63 -8.51 -16.17 -33.99
N THR A 64 -8.09 -15.10 -34.66
CA THR A 64 -7.98 -13.77 -34.05
C THR A 64 -9.29 -13.47 -33.32
N PRO A 65 -9.27 -13.07 -32.03
CA PRO A 65 -10.49 -12.70 -31.35
C PRO A 65 -11.19 -11.59 -32.14
N GLU A 66 -12.51 -11.71 -32.31
CA GLU A 66 -13.29 -10.61 -32.87
C GLU A 66 -13.10 -9.39 -31.94
N PRO A 67 -12.90 -8.18 -32.49
CA PRO A 67 -12.79 -6.99 -31.66
C PRO A 67 -14.07 -6.82 -30.84
N ASP A 68 -13.93 -6.65 -29.53
CA ASP A 68 -15.08 -6.47 -28.64
C ASP A 68 -15.99 -5.34 -29.12
N PRO A 69 -17.32 -5.49 -28.99
CA PRO A 69 -18.26 -4.51 -29.49
C PRO A 69 -18.05 -3.15 -28.81
N GLU A 70 -17.85 -2.11 -29.61
CA GLU A 70 -17.78 -0.72 -29.14
C GLU A 70 -19.03 -0.37 -28.34
N ASN A 71 -18.82 -0.01 -27.06
CA ASN A 71 -19.87 0.38 -26.15
C ASN A 71 -19.64 1.84 -25.72
N ILE A 72 -20.30 2.73 -26.46
CA ILE A 72 -20.09 4.18 -26.40
C ILE A 72 -21.12 4.80 -25.46
N LEU A 73 -20.65 5.44 -24.40
CA LEU A 73 -21.52 6.14 -23.45
C LEU A 73 -22.29 7.27 -24.15
N THR A 74 -23.62 7.21 -24.15
CA THR A 74 -24.43 8.32 -24.67
C THR A 74 -24.60 9.43 -23.64
N LEU A 75 -24.89 10.64 -24.14
CA LEU A 75 -25.13 11.80 -23.28
C LEU A 75 -26.35 11.62 -22.36
N GLU A 76 -27.39 10.90 -22.79
CA GLU A 76 -28.59 10.66 -21.98
C GLU A 76 -28.36 9.63 -20.88
N GLU A 77 -27.58 8.57 -21.15
CA GLU A 77 -27.15 7.63 -20.12
C GLU A 77 -26.29 8.33 -19.07
N ALA A 78 -25.29 9.10 -19.49
CA ALA A 78 -24.42 9.85 -18.59
C ALA A 78 -25.21 10.86 -17.72
N LYS A 79 -26.21 11.56 -18.29
CA LYS A 79 -27.13 12.42 -17.51
C LYS A 79 -27.88 11.64 -16.43
N GLY A 80 -28.35 10.43 -16.75
CA GLY A 80 -29.05 9.55 -15.80
C GLY A 80 -28.16 8.99 -14.68
N LYS A 81 -26.84 9.20 -14.77
CA LYS A 81 -25.81 8.71 -13.86
C LYS A 81 -25.13 9.81 -13.03
N LEU A 82 -25.60 11.05 -13.18
CA LEU A 82 -25.19 12.20 -12.36
C LEU A 82 -25.83 12.16 -10.97
N SER A 83 -25.05 12.52 -9.95
CA SER A 83 -25.49 12.56 -8.55
C SER A 83 -24.73 13.64 -7.75
N LEU A 84 -24.95 13.68 -6.43
CA LEU A 84 -24.38 14.65 -5.49
C LEU A 84 -24.65 16.11 -5.88
N LEU A 85 -25.80 16.65 -5.46
CA LEU A 85 -26.12 18.06 -5.68
C LEU A 85 -25.28 18.95 -4.75
N GLY A 86 -24.46 19.83 -5.32
CA GLY A 86 -23.66 20.80 -4.58
C GLY A 86 -23.59 22.14 -5.30
N LYS A 87 -22.92 23.12 -4.67
CA LYS A 87 -22.75 24.45 -5.26
C LYS A 87 -21.70 24.40 -6.38
N THR A 88 -21.93 25.16 -7.46
CA THR A 88 -20.91 25.40 -8.49
C THR A 88 -19.77 26.26 -7.92
N ALA A 89 -18.65 26.35 -8.65
CA ALA A 89 -17.49 27.15 -8.24
C ALA A 89 -17.78 28.65 -8.00
N SER A 90 -18.90 29.18 -8.53
CA SER A 90 -19.36 30.55 -8.25
C SER A 90 -20.11 30.71 -6.92
N GLY A 91 -20.51 29.60 -6.29
CA GLY A 91 -21.34 29.57 -5.09
C GLY A 91 -22.81 29.96 -5.30
N MET A 92 -23.19 30.39 -6.50
CA MET A 92 -24.51 30.98 -6.81
C MET A 92 -25.53 29.99 -7.40
N GLU A 93 -25.06 28.86 -7.94
CA GLU A 93 -25.91 27.86 -8.60
C GLU A 93 -25.64 26.47 -8.00
N TYR A 94 -26.57 25.54 -8.22
CA TYR A 94 -26.38 24.13 -7.87
C TYR A 94 -26.17 23.28 -9.14
N ALA A 95 -25.29 22.29 -9.04
CA ALA A 95 -25.03 21.31 -10.08
C ALA A 95 -24.79 19.93 -9.45
N TYR A 96 -24.88 18.88 -10.28
CA TYR A 96 -24.38 17.56 -9.91
C TYR A 96 -22.85 17.55 -9.97
N LEU A 97 -22.23 17.11 -8.88
CA LEU A 97 -20.78 17.10 -8.69
C LEU A 97 -20.18 15.69 -8.90
N MET A 98 -20.99 14.65 -8.97
CA MET A 98 -20.54 13.27 -9.15
C MET A 98 -21.13 12.64 -10.42
N LEU A 99 -20.32 11.87 -11.13
CA LEU A 99 -20.73 10.99 -12.22
C LEU A 99 -20.28 9.56 -11.89
N ASN A 100 -21.23 8.62 -11.80
CA ASN A 100 -20.91 7.21 -11.60
C ASN A 100 -21.42 6.36 -12.77
N ILE A 101 -20.48 5.94 -13.62
CA ILE A 101 -20.69 5.11 -14.81
C ILE A 101 -19.90 3.80 -14.68
N SER A 102 -19.80 3.26 -13.46
CA SER A 102 -19.15 1.99 -13.19
C SER A 102 -19.95 0.79 -13.69
N ASP A 103 -19.24 -0.30 -13.98
CA ASP A 103 -19.76 -1.62 -14.34
C ASP A 103 -20.77 -1.56 -15.51
N MET A 104 -20.43 -0.76 -16.54
CA MET A 104 -21.25 -0.49 -17.73
C MET A 104 -20.65 -1.06 -19.03
N GLU A 105 -19.55 -1.81 -18.96
CA GLU A 105 -18.82 -2.38 -20.11
C GLU A 105 -18.34 -1.34 -21.14
N LEU A 106 -18.13 -0.09 -20.74
CA LEU A 106 -17.85 1.02 -21.66
C LEU A 106 -16.46 0.93 -22.30
N THR A 107 -16.38 1.26 -23.59
CA THR A 107 -15.13 1.44 -24.34
C THR A 107 -14.89 2.89 -24.74
N ASP A 108 -15.89 3.79 -24.61
CA ASP A 108 -15.77 5.21 -24.93
C ASP A 108 -16.56 6.07 -23.93
N ILE A 109 -15.87 7.08 -23.37
CA ILE A 109 -16.41 8.06 -22.42
C ILE A 109 -16.25 9.52 -22.89
N LYS A 110 -16.10 9.76 -24.20
CA LYS A 110 -15.86 11.11 -24.79
C LYS A 110 -16.97 12.13 -24.53
N VAL A 111 -18.13 11.71 -24.01
CA VAL A 111 -19.22 12.60 -23.58
C VAL A 111 -19.05 13.19 -22.18
N ILE A 112 -18.22 12.63 -21.30
CA ILE A 112 -18.15 13.11 -19.91
C ILE A 112 -17.66 14.56 -19.73
N PRO A 113 -16.81 15.15 -20.60
CA PRO A 113 -16.44 16.56 -20.52
C PRO A 113 -17.58 17.57 -20.70
N PHE A 114 -18.76 17.14 -21.15
CA PHE A 114 -19.94 18.02 -21.16
C PHE A 114 -20.42 18.38 -19.74
N PHE A 115 -20.05 17.61 -18.71
CA PHE A 115 -20.48 17.80 -17.32
C PHE A 115 -19.46 18.61 -16.49
N LYS A 116 -19.25 19.87 -16.88
CA LYS A 116 -18.19 20.76 -16.35
C LYS A 116 -18.14 21.00 -14.83
N ASN A 117 -19.18 20.64 -14.08
CA ASN A 117 -19.24 20.80 -12.63
C ASN A 117 -18.91 19.50 -11.87
N VAL A 118 -18.63 18.40 -12.57
CA VAL A 118 -18.27 17.12 -11.94
C VAL A 118 -16.86 17.20 -11.38
N LEU A 119 -16.73 16.89 -10.09
CA LEU A 119 -15.49 16.82 -9.31
C LEU A 119 -15.10 15.37 -9.00
N PHE A 120 -16.08 14.47 -8.97
CA PHE A 120 -15.92 13.06 -8.61
C PHE A 120 -16.37 12.18 -9.79
N VAL A 121 -15.47 11.35 -10.33
CA VAL A 121 -15.79 10.41 -11.41
C VAL A 121 -15.48 8.98 -10.99
N ASN A 122 -16.46 8.08 -11.15
CA ASN A 122 -16.25 6.64 -11.09
C ASN A 122 -16.54 6.04 -12.47
N VAL A 123 -15.51 5.45 -13.08
CA VAL A 123 -15.53 4.71 -14.36
C VAL A 123 -15.03 3.27 -14.18
N SER A 124 -15.05 2.73 -12.96
CA SER A 124 -14.56 1.37 -12.69
C SER A 124 -15.35 0.27 -13.39
N GLY A 125 -14.73 -0.89 -13.64
CA GLY A 125 -15.43 -2.05 -14.20
C GLY A 125 -15.87 -1.85 -15.66
N ASN A 126 -15.04 -1.20 -16.46
CA ASN A 126 -15.28 -0.95 -17.87
C ASN A 126 -14.11 -1.51 -18.71
N ARG A 127 -14.15 -1.33 -20.03
CA ARG A 127 -13.10 -1.74 -20.98
C ARG A 127 -12.35 -0.52 -21.52
N LEU A 128 -12.04 0.44 -20.64
CA LEU A 128 -11.35 1.68 -21.02
C LEU A 128 -9.85 1.42 -21.16
N THR A 129 -9.24 2.06 -22.16
CA THR A 129 -7.80 2.04 -22.40
C THR A 129 -7.16 3.38 -22.04
N ASN A 130 -5.82 3.47 -22.18
CA ASN A 130 -5.11 4.74 -22.04
C ASN A 130 -5.54 5.82 -23.05
N ALA A 131 -6.21 5.48 -24.16
CA ALA A 131 -6.73 6.48 -25.09
C ALA A 131 -8.02 7.16 -24.58
N ASP A 132 -8.86 6.40 -23.87
CA ASP A 132 -10.23 6.82 -23.53
C ASP A 132 -10.25 7.71 -22.30
N ILE A 133 -9.32 7.50 -21.37
CA ILE A 133 -9.11 8.32 -20.17
C ILE A 133 -8.56 9.73 -20.48
N GLN A 134 -8.04 10.00 -21.68
CA GLN A 134 -7.48 11.32 -22.02
C GLN A 134 -8.53 12.44 -21.99
N VAL A 135 -9.82 12.09 -21.96
CA VAL A 135 -10.94 13.02 -21.78
C VAL A 135 -10.84 13.81 -20.47
N PHE A 136 -10.24 13.23 -19.41
CA PHE A 136 -10.06 13.90 -18.11
C PHE A 136 -9.21 15.17 -18.21
N ALA A 137 -8.34 15.28 -19.22
CA ALA A 137 -7.55 16.49 -19.51
C ALA A 137 -8.40 17.75 -19.74
N SER A 138 -9.69 17.59 -20.07
CA SER A 138 -10.64 18.69 -20.29
C SER A 138 -11.58 18.95 -19.10
N MET A 139 -11.37 18.25 -17.98
CA MET A 139 -12.15 18.36 -16.74
C MET A 139 -11.29 18.96 -15.64
N GLU A 140 -11.03 20.27 -15.75
CA GLU A 140 -10.02 21.01 -14.96
C GLU A 140 -10.19 20.95 -13.43
N MET A 141 -11.40 20.63 -12.93
CA MET A 141 -11.74 20.65 -11.49
C MET A 141 -11.88 19.26 -10.85
N LEU A 142 -11.39 18.18 -11.47
CA LEU A 142 -11.47 16.84 -10.90
C LEU A 142 -10.64 16.73 -9.60
N LEU A 143 -11.28 16.19 -8.55
CA LEU A 143 -10.69 15.93 -7.24
C LEU A 143 -10.45 14.44 -7.01
N ILE A 144 -11.39 13.59 -7.46
CA ILE A 144 -11.30 12.13 -7.30
C ILE A 144 -11.68 11.44 -8.60
N ILE A 145 -10.85 10.50 -9.04
CA ILE A 145 -11.15 9.61 -10.16
C ILE A 145 -10.88 8.16 -9.73
N ASN A 146 -11.90 7.31 -9.84
CA ASN A 146 -11.75 5.86 -9.77
C ASN A 146 -11.86 5.25 -11.18
N ILE A 147 -10.78 4.56 -11.59
CA ILE A 147 -10.63 3.87 -12.88
C ILE A 147 -10.23 2.39 -12.64
N ASP A 148 -10.66 1.81 -11.51
CA ASP A 148 -10.36 0.43 -11.16
C ASP A 148 -10.97 -0.56 -12.17
N ARG A 149 -10.41 -1.76 -12.32
CA ARG A 149 -10.95 -2.82 -13.20
C ARG A 149 -11.18 -2.32 -14.63
N ASN A 150 -10.11 -1.90 -15.30
CA ASN A 150 -10.08 -1.44 -16.70
C ASN A 150 -8.82 -2.01 -17.41
N GLU A 151 -8.53 -1.55 -18.63
CA GLU A 151 -7.46 -2.09 -19.50
C GLU A 151 -6.27 -1.11 -19.65
N LEU A 152 -6.02 -0.25 -18.66
CA LEU A 152 -4.90 0.69 -18.71
C LEU A 152 -3.56 -0.04 -18.59
N THR A 153 -2.57 0.38 -19.37
CA THR A 153 -1.20 -0.18 -19.40
C THR A 153 -0.13 0.78 -18.88
N SER A 154 -0.48 2.04 -18.61
CA SER A 154 0.44 3.07 -18.11
C SER A 154 -0.27 4.18 -17.32
N LEU A 155 0.51 4.97 -16.56
CA LEU A 155 0.03 6.14 -15.80
C LEU A 155 0.03 7.46 -16.59
N TYR A 156 0.24 7.43 -17.91
CA TYR A 156 0.28 8.66 -18.72
C TYR A 156 -1.09 9.32 -18.84
N LEU A 157 -1.37 10.19 -17.88
CA LEU A 157 -2.49 11.13 -17.83
C LEU A 157 -1.97 12.55 -18.04
N HIS A 158 -2.80 13.41 -18.64
CA HIS A 158 -2.53 14.84 -18.59
C HIS A 158 -2.56 15.34 -17.14
N LYS A 159 -1.65 16.28 -16.82
CA LYS A 159 -1.58 16.92 -15.51
C LYS A 159 -2.93 17.53 -15.11
N MET A 160 -3.45 17.12 -13.96
CA MET A 160 -4.64 17.66 -13.33
C MET A 160 -4.21 18.36 -12.04
N ASP A 161 -4.35 19.68 -11.99
CA ASP A 161 -3.78 20.50 -10.90
C ASP A 161 -4.52 20.34 -9.56
N TYR A 162 -5.75 19.82 -9.57
CA TYR A 162 -6.61 19.67 -8.39
C TYR A 162 -6.89 18.21 -7.98
N LEU A 163 -6.33 17.22 -8.70
CA LEU A 163 -6.60 15.82 -8.40
C LEU A 163 -5.94 15.42 -7.07
N GLN A 164 -6.75 14.88 -6.15
CA GLN A 164 -6.36 14.48 -4.78
C GLN A 164 -6.31 12.97 -4.61
N VAL A 165 -7.21 12.23 -5.26
CA VAL A 165 -7.29 10.77 -5.19
C VAL A 165 -7.41 10.17 -6.59
N LEU A 166 -6.53 9.21 -6.89
CA LEU A 166 -6.52 8.46 -8.14
C LEU A 166 -6.42 6.97 -7.86
N THR A 167 -7.47 6.22 -8.16
CA THR A 167 -7.49 4.77 -8.00
C THR A 167 -7.49 4.08 -9.38
N LEU A 168 -6.58 3.12 -9.52
CA LEU A 168 -6.24 2.44 -10.78
C LEU A 168 -6.06 0.93 -10.53
N ASN A 169 -6.73 0.40 -9.51
CA ASN A 169 -6.60 -0.98 -9.05
C ASN A 169 -7.05 -1.96 -10.15
N ARG A 170 -6.43 -3.14 -10.23
CA ARG A 170 -6.80 -4.21 -11.19
C ARG A 170 -6.82 -3.72 -12.65
N ASN A 171 -5.77 -3.00 -13.05
CA ASN A 171 -5.46 -2.65 -14.44
C ASN A 171 -4.24 -3.49 -14.92
N GLN A 172 -3.64 -3.11 -16.05
CA GLN A 172 -2.48 -3.79 -16.67
C GLN A 172 -1.21 -2.93 -16.64
N ILE A 173 -1.10 -1.97 -15.70
CA ILE A 173 -0.04 -0.96 -15.66
C ILE A 173 1.31 -1.61 -15.34
N THR A 174 2.36 -1.30 -16.11
CA THR A 174 3.68 -1.97 -15.98
C THR A 174 4.77 -1.15 -15.29
N SER A 175 4.57 0.15 -15.10
CA SER A 175 5.53 1.09 -14.49
C SER A 175 4.78 2.32 -13.97
N THR A 176 5.30 2.96 -12.93
CA THR A 176 4.70 4.20 -12.35
C THR A 176 5.02 5.46 -13.16
N ALA A 177 5.72 5.36 -14.29
CA ALA A 177 6.08 6.51 -15.11
C ALA A 177 4.85 7.25 -15.66
N GLY A 178 4.88 8.59 -15.59
CA GLY A 178 3.90 9.47 -16.23
C GLY A 178 2.91 10.16 -15.27
N VAL A 179 2.90 9.80 -13.99
CA VAL A 179 2.09 10.49 -12.98
C VAL A 179 2.70 11.85 -12.65
N ASN A 180 1.90 12.93 -12.72
CA ASN A 180 2.31 14.30 -12.37
C ASN A 180 1.08 15.11 -11.97
N HIS A 181 0.74 15.06 -10.68
CA HIS A 181 -0.52 15.58 -10.12
C HIS A 181 -0.20 16.27 -8.79
N PRO A 182 -0.08 17.61 -8.77
CA PRO A 182 0.64 18.33 -7.71
C PRO A 182 -0.08 18.38 -6.37
N LEU A 183 -1.39 18.10 -6.34
CA LEU A 183 -2.21 18.00 -5.14
C LEU A 183 -2.65 16.55 -4.84
N LEU A 184 -2.05 15.55 -5.49
CA LEU A 184 -2.39 14.15 -5.28
C LEU A 184 -1.92 13.69 -3.89
N GLU A 185 -2.86 13.24 -3.06
CA GLU A 185 -2.61 12.76 -1.71
C GLU A 185 -2.65 11.23 -1.61
N CYS A 186 -3.49 10.58 -2.44
CA CYS A 186 -3.61 9.12 -2.52
C CYS A 186 -3.48 8.60 -3.96
N LEU A 187 -2.66 7.56 -4.15
CA LEU A 187 -2.47 6.83 -5.41
C LEU A 187 -2.57 5.32 -5.16
N GLU A 188 -3.62 4.69 -5.70
CA GLU A 188 -3.85 3.25 -5.56
C GLU A 188 -3.59 2.51 -6.87
N LEU A 189 -2.67 1.55 -6.84
CA LEU A 189 -2.17 0.79 -8.00
C LEU A 189 -2.19 -0.73 -7.74
N ASN A 190 -3.05 -1.19 -6.84
CA ASN A 190 -3.09 -2.59 -6.43
C ASN A 190 -3.45 -3.52 -7.59
N TYR A 191 -2.88 -4.73 -7.60
CA TYR A 191 -3.15 -5.77 -8.59
C TYR A 191 -2.90 -5.33 -10.05
N ASN A 192 -1.78 -4.65 -10.28
CA ASN A 192 -1.28 -4.28 -11.60
C ASN A 192 -0.08 -5.18 -11.99
N LYS A 193 0.69 -4.78 -13.01
CA LYS A 193 1.87 -5.52 -13.52
C LYS A 193 3.17 -4.74 -13.31
N ILE A 194 3.22 -3.88 -12.29
CA ILE A 194 4.33 -2.96 -12.05
C ILE A 194 5.55 -3.76 -11.57
N LYS A 195 6.67 -3.63 -12.26
CA LYS A 195 7.95 -4.29 -11.91
C LYS A 195 9.04 -3.32 -11.48
N GLU A 196 8.91 -2.07 -11.89
CA GLU A 196 9.85 -0.98 -11.59
C GLU A 196 9.06 0.27 -11.17
N ILE A 197 9.63 1.01 -10.22
CA ILE A 197 9.10 2.30 -9.79
C ILE A 197 9.97 3.37 -10.43
N SER A 198 9.34 4.23 -11.23
CA SER A 198 9.98 5.35 -11.92
C SER A 198 9.00 6.52 -12.05
N GLY A 199 9.50 7.75 -12.10
CA GLY A 199 8.65 8.95 -12.23
C GLY A 199 7.89 9.36 -10.96
N LEU A 200 8.11 8.72 -9.80
CA LEU A 200 7.63 9.20 -8.50
C LEU A 200 8.54 10.33 -7.97
N ASP A 201 8.54 11.48 -8.65
CA ASP A 201 9.37 12.65 -8.28
C ASP A 201 8.68 13.50 -7.20
N PRO A 202 9.35 13.83 -6.06
CA PRO A 202 8.83 14.74 -5.05
C PRO A 202 8.44 16.15 -5.56
N LEU A 203 8.96 16.59 -6.71
CA LEU A 203 8.58 17.86 -7.35
C LEU A 203 7.21 17.78 -8.05
N ASP A 204 6.85 16.60 -8.57
CA ASP A 204 5.61 16.34 -9.29
C ASP A 204 4.48 15.82 -8.37
N LEU A 205 4.86 15.23 -7.22
CA LEU A 205 3.98 14.67 -6.20
C LEU A 205 4.27 15.21 -4.77
N PRO A 206 4.32 16.54 -4.56
CA PRO A 206 4.74 17.14 -3.28
C PRO A 206 3.75 16.97 -2.11
N HIS A 207 2.60 16.33 -2.33
CA HIS A 207 1.58 16.08 -1.31
C HIS A 207 1.18 14.61 -1.15
N LEU A 208 1.85 13.67 -1.84
CA LEU A 208 1.46 12.26 -1.78
C LEU A 208 1.75 11.67 -0.40
N LYS A 209 0.70 11.22 0.28
CA LYS A 209 0.73 10.61 1.62
C LYS A 209 0.52 9.11 1.57
N VAL A 210 -0.36 8.63 0.67
CA VAL A 210 -0.72 7.21 0.55
C VAL A 210 -0.32 6.69 -0.82
N LEU A 211 0.42 5.58 -0.83
CA LEU A 211 0.79 4.85 -2.04
C LEU A 211 0.51 3.35 -1.84
N GLU A 212 -0.40 2.82 -2.65
CA GLU A 212 -0.74 1.39 -2.63
C GLU A 212 -0.27 0.67 -3.89
N LEU A 213 0.48 -0.41 -3.69
CA LEU A 213 1.15 -1.20 -4.73
C LEU A 213 1.00 -2.71 -4.45
N ARG A 214 -0.01 -3.13 -3.67
CA ARG A 214 -0.29 -4.54 -3.35
C ARG A 214 -0.44 -5.39 -4.61
N GLY A 215 0.00 -6.64 -4.63
CA GLY A 215 -0.28 -7.56 -5.74
C GLY A 215 0.41 -7.18 -7.05
N ASN A 216 1.61 -6.62 -7.00
CA ASN A 216 2.41 -6.23 -8.18
C ASN A 216 3.65 -7.16 -8.33
N GLY A 217 4.54 -6.83 -9.27
CA GLY A 217 5.75 -7.60 -9.58
C GLY A 217 7.05 -6.94 -9.13
N LEU A 218 7.03 -6.10 -8.09
CA LEU A 218 8.20 -5.37 -7.60
C LEU A 218 9.22 -6.33 -6.97
N SER A 219 10.51 -6.18 -7.28
CA SER A 219 11.59 -6.96 -6.66
C SER A 219 12.36 -6.20 -5.57
N SER A 220 12.19 -4.88 -5.46
CA SER A 220 12.79 -4.03 -4.44
C SER A 220 11.90 -2.83 -4.14
N THR A 221 12.21 -2.07 -3.10
CA THR A 221 11.58 -0.76 -2.82
C THR A 221 12.28 0.42 -3.51
N SER A 222 13.21 0.14 -4.43
CA SER A 222 13.97 1.17 -5.14
C SER A 222 13.06 2.04 -6.01
N GLY A 223 13.38 3.34 -6.11
CA GLY A 223 12.56 4.36 -6.79
C GLY A 223 11.51 5.05 -5.89
N ILE A 224 11.27 4.57 -4.67
CA ILE A 224 10.38 5.24 -3.70
C ILE A 224 11.18 6.29 -2.92
N HIS A 225 11.04 7.55 -3.30
CA HIS A 225 11.79 8.68 -2.71
C HIS A 225 10.90 9.81 -2.15
N LEU A 226 9.59 9.56 -2.05
CA LEU A 226 8.60 10.53 -1.60
C LEU A 226 8.60 10.63 -0.08
N SER A 227 9.41 11.55 0.47
CA SER A 227 9.51 11.78 1.92
C SER A 227 8.22 12.29 2.58
N THR A 228 7.22 12.67 1.78
CA THR A 228 5.85 13.03 2.19
C THR A 228 4.97 11.83 2.52
N LEU A 229 5.38 10.61 2.12
CA LEU A 229 4.59 9.40 2.37
C LEU A 229 4.42 9.15 3.86
N ASP A 230 3.18 8.83 4.19
CA ASP A 230 2.66 8.50 5.49
C ASP A 230 2.35 7.00 5.61
N SER A 231 1.76 6.44 4.56
CA SER A 231 1.36 5.03 4.47
C SER A 231 1.79 4.41 3.14
N LEU A 232 2.45 3.26 3.20
CA LEU A 232 2.99 2.54 2.04
C LEU A 232 2.62 1.06 2.08
N TYR A 233 1.88 0.60 1.07
CA TYR A 233 1.37 -0.76 0.98
C TYR A 233 2.04 -1.52 -0.17
N LEU A 234 2.89 -2.48 0.16
CA LEU A 234 3.72 -3.27 -0.76
C LEU A 234 3.51 -4.79 -0.60
N ALA A 235 2.39 -5.20 0.01
CA ALA A 235 2.07 -6.61 0.21
C ALA A 235 1.94 -7.37 -1.13
N GLU A 236 2.11 -8.69 -1.12
CA GLU A 236 1.98 -9.55 -2.32
C GLU A 236 2.83 -9.06 -3.51
N ASN A 237 4.11 -8.84 -3.26
CA ASN A 237 5.09 -8.51 -4.30
C ASN A 237 6.22 -9.56 -4.29
N SER A 238 7.28 -9.33 -5.08
CA SER A 238 8.48 -10.17 -5.13
C SER A 238 9.69 -9.51 -4.45
N ILE A 239 9.46 -8.62 -3.47
CA ILE A 239 10.51 -7.82 -2.83
C ILE A 239 11.44 -8.71 -2.00
N ASP A 240 12.69 -8.87 -2.45
CA ASP A 240 13.74 -9.59 -1.74
C ASP A 240 14.72 -8.66 -0.99
N LYS A 241 14.66 -7.35 -1.29
CA LYS A 241 15.56 -6.32 -0.77
C LYS A 241 14.85 -4.99 -0.54
N LEU A 242 15.11 -4.37 0.61
CA LEU A 242 14.71 -2.99 0.88
C LEU A 242 15.83 -2.03 0.45
N GLU A 243 15.47 -0.97 -0.24
CA GLU A 243 16.36 0.09 -0.73
C GLU A 243 15.68 1.45 -0.56
N HIS A 244 16.42 2.44 -0.06
CA HIS A 244 16.03 3.85 0.01
C HIS A 244 14.85 4.20 0.96
N LEU A 245 14.33 3.24 1.71
CA LEU A 245 13.31 3.49 2.75
C LEU A 245 13.81 4.45 3.84
N GLU A 246 15.11 4.52 4.08
CA GLU A 246 15.72 5.43 5.06
C GLU A 246 15.43 6.93 4.78
N GLY A 247 15.05 7.28 3.55
CA GLY A 247 14.62 8.62 3.16
C GLY A 247 13.15 8.95 3.48
N LEU A 248 12.32 7.96 3.80
CA LEU A 248 10.89 8.11 4.04
C LEU A 248 10.63 8.50 5.51
N VAL A 249 11.14 9.68 5.89
CA VAL A 249 11.21 10.15 7.29
C VAL A 249 9.85 10.33 7.96
N ASN A 250 8.78 10.59 7.20
CA ASN A 250 7.42 10.76 7.70
C ASN A 250 6.59 9.47 7.70
N LEU A 251 7.11 8.36 7.14
CA LEU A 251 6.35 7.13 6.97
C LEU A 251 5.96 6.54 8.34
N ARG A 252 4.65 6.40 8.58
CA ARG A 252 4.05 5.85 9.81
C ARG A 252 3.68 4.37 9.66
N VAL A 253 3.22 3.97 8.47
CA VAL A 253 2.67 2.63 8.19
C VAL A 253 3.36 1.99 7.00
N LEU A 254 3.86 0.77 7.18
CA LEU A 254 4.48 -0.03 6.11
C LEU A 254 3.99 -1.49 6.11
N HIS A 255 3.31 -1.89 5.04
CA HIS A 255 2.92 -3.28 4.79
C HIS A 255 3.84 -3.93 3.75
N LEU A 256 4.54 -4.99 4.14
CA LEU A 256 5.42 -5.83 3.33
C LEU A 256 5.00 -7.31 3.34
N ARG A 257 3.79 -7.63 3.83
CA ARG A 257 3.23 -8.99 3.91
C ARG A 257 3.39 -9.77 2.58
N GLN A 258 3.69 -11.07 2.66
CA GLN A 258 3.82 -11.95 1.49
C GLN A 258 4.84 -11.43 0.45
N ASN A 259 6.06 -11.14 0.91
CA ASN A 259 7.23 -10.86 0.07
C ASN A 259 8.37 -11.84 0.38
N PRO A 260 9.24 -12.20 -0.57
CA PRO A 260 10.40 -13.09 -0.35
C PRO A 260 11.54 -12.45 0.48
N LEU A 261 11.24 -11.51 1.37
CA LEU A 261 12.20 -10.73 2.13
C LEU A 261 12.88 -11.58 3.20
N SER A 262 14.20 -11.75 3.07
CA SER A 262 15.04 -12.51 4.03
C SER A 262 15.96 -11.63 4.88
N LYS A 263 16.02 -10.32 4.61
CA LYS A 263 16.86 -9.37 5.36
C LYS A 263 16.15 -8.04 5.58
N LEU A 264 16.40 -7.43 6.74
CA LEU A 264 15.85 -6.12 7.12
C LEU A 264 16.89 -4.99 6.96
N ASP A 265 17.78 -5.14 5.98
CA ASP A 265 18.72 -4.09 5.55
C ASP A 265 17.96 -3.05 4.71
N GLY A 266 17.84 -1.81 5.19
CA GLY A 266 17.16 -0.71 4.48
C GLY A 266 16.41 0.29 5.38
N PHE A 267 16.20 -0.04 6.66
CA PHE A 267 15.68 0.91 7.65
C PHE A 267 16.77 1.84 8.18
N GLY A 268 16.41 3.09 8.50
CA GLY A 268 17.34 4.10 9.02
C GLY A 268 16.79 4.87 10.21
N SER A 269 17.68 5.35 11.08
CA SER A 269 17.34 6.13 12.30
C SER A 269 16.71 7.51 12.05
N ALA A 270 16.56 7.90 10.78
CA ALA A 270 15.80 9.06 10.35
C ALA A 270 14.27 8.80 10.28
N MET A 271 13.85 7.53 10.17
CA MET A 271 12.44 7.09 10.06
C MET A 271 11.71 7.14 11.41
N LYS A 272 11.67 8.33 12.03
CA LYS A 272 11.16 8.52 13.40
C LYS A 272 9.64 8.47 13.50
N SER A 273 8.92 8.56 12.38
CA SER A 273 7.46 8.51 12.35
C SER A 273 6.90 7.09 12.30
N MET A 274 7.73 6.08 12.02
CA MET A 274 7.31 4.69 11.85
C MET A 274 6.66 4.14 13.12
N LYS A 275 5.36 3.81 13.05
CA LYS A 275 4.55 3.24 14.13
C LYS A 275 4.15 1.78 13.88
N TYR A 276 3.87 1.41 12.63
CA TYR A 276 3.36 0.10 12.25
C TYR A 276 4.20 -0.53 11.13
N LEU A 277 4.69 -1.75 11.37
CA LEU A 277 5.40 -2.56 10.36
C LEU A 277 4.81 -3.97 10.30
N ASN A 278 4.35 -4.38 9.12
CA ASN A 278 3.86 -5.73 8.86
C ASN A 278 4.75 -6.46 7.85
N ILE A 279 5.46 -7.47 8.34
CA ILE A 279 6.39 -8.35 7.61
C ILE A 279 5.92 -9.82 7.72
N ARG A 280 4.60 -10.04 7.79
CA ARG A 280 3.96 -11.36 7.86
C ARG A 280 4.19 -12.17 6.58
N GLN A 281 4.39 -13.49 6.67
CA GLN A 281 4.62 -14.37 5.49
C GLN A 281 5.82 -13.91 4.64
N CYS A 282 6.87 -13.41 5.29
CA CYS A 282 8.15 -13.14 4.64
C CYS A 282 9.07 -14.37 4.67
N LYS A 283 10.38 -14.19 4.41
CA LYS A 283 11.39 -15.25 4.38
C LYS A 283 12.52 -15.02 5.40
N LEU A 284 12.18 -14.45 6.55
CA LEU A 284 13.11 -14.30 7.66
C LEU A 284 13.36 -15.66 8.32
N ASP A 285 14.55 -16.22 8.12
CA ASP A 285 15.02 -17.46 8.72
C ASP A 285 15.76 -17.24 10.05
N ASN A 286 16.14 -15.99 10.35
CA ASN A 286 16.95 -15.66 11.52
C ASN A 286 16.36 -14.48 12.30
N LEU A 287 15.95 -14.74 13.54
CA LEU A 287 15.33 -13.75 14.43
C LEU A 287 16.27 -12.57 14.77
N ARG A 288 17.59 -12.73 14.60
CA ARG A 288 18.57 -11.64 14.76
C ARG A 288 18.40 -10.51 13.73
N GLU A 289 17.71 -10.74 12.61
CA GLU A 289 17.38 -9.67 11.66
C GLU A 289 16.48 -8.59 12.29
N ILE A 290 15.64 -8.94 13.26
CA ILE A 290 14.79 -7.99 14.02
C ILE A 290 15.63 -6.96 14.77
N LYS A 291 16.89 -7.26 15.15
CA LYS A 291 17.82 -6.29 15.74
C LYS A 291 18.04 -5.07 14.85
N LYS A 292 17.93 -5.19 13.52
CA LYS A 292 18.08 -4.07 12.57
C LYS A 292 16.95 -3.04 12.71
N LEU A 293 15.77 -3.46 13.17
CA LEU A 293 14.62 -2.57 13.43
C LEU A 293 14.80 -1.68 14.67
N SER A 294 15.84 -1.91 15.49
CA SER A 294 16.11 -1.08 16.69
C SER A 294 16.37 0.40 16.41
N CYS A 295 16.61 0.78 15.14
CA CYS A 295 16.67 2.17 14.70
C CYS A 295 15.29 2.88 14.65
N LEU A 296 14.19 2.12 14.60
CA LEU A 296 12.81 2.60 14.54
C LEU A 296 12.29 2.89 15.95
N VAL A 297 12.80 3.96 16.56
CA VAL A 297 12.66 4.25 18.01
C VAL A 297 11.23 4.46 18.53
N ASN A 298 10.26 4.63 17.62
CA ASN A 298 8.84 4.87 17.88
C ASN A 298 7.93 3.75 17.29
N LEU A 299 8.50 2.64 16.85
CA LEU A 299 7.72 1.50 16.36
C LEU A 299 6.85 0.93 17.50
N GLU A 300 5.53 0.92 17.29
CA GLU A 300 4.54 0.55 18.30
C GLU A 300 3.94 -0.84 18.03
N THR A 301 3.71 -1.16 16.76
CA THR A 301 3.13 -2.43 16.31
C THR A 301 4.05 -3.09 15.29
N LEU A 302 4.39 -4.35 15.55
CA LEU A 302 5.13 -5.21 14.63
C LEU A 302 4.33 -6.50 14.38
N VAL A 303 4.25 -6.93 13.12
CA VAL A 303 3.68 -8.23 12.73
C VAL A 303 4.73 -9.04 11.99
N VAL A 304 5.13 -10.17 12.58
CA VAL A 304 6.16 -11.10 12.09
C VAL A 304 5.64 -12.52 11.84
N LEU A 305 4.34 -12.78 12.05
CA LEU A 305 3.69 -14.07 11.80
C LEU A 305 4.12 -14.75 10.48
N ASP A 306 4.07 -16.08 10.49
CA ASP A 306 4.33 -16.96 9.35
C ASP A 306 5.71 -16.77 8.69
N ASN A 307 6.74 -16.39 9.45
CA ASN A 307 8.13 -16.37 8.99
C ASN A 307 8.88 -17.66 9.38
N PRO A 308 9.83 -18.15 8.55
CA PRO A 308 10.56 -19.39 8.81
C PRO A 308 11.24 -19.50 10.19
N PHE A 309 11.76 -18.40 10.77
CA PHE A 309 12.38 -18.44 12.10
C PHE A 309 11.45 -18.96 13.21
N MET A 310 10.13 -18.93 13.02
CA MET A 310 9.17 -19.39 14.02
C MET A 310 9.20 -20.91 14.18
N GLU A 311 9.52 -21.68 13.13
CA GLU A 311 9.59 -23.15 13.19
C GLU A 311 10.64 -23.63 14.22
N ASP A 312 11.71 -22.85 14.42
CA ASP A 312 12.78 -23.11 15.39
C ASP A 312 12.54 -22.43 16.77
N ALA A 313 11.49 -21.61 16.93
CA ALA A 313 11.33 -20.69 18.06
C ALA A 313 9.88 -20.55 18.59
N GLU A 314 9.00 -21.53 18.32
CA GLU A 314 7.53 -21.45 18.51
C GLU A 314 7.08 -20.93 19.89
N GLU A 315 7.77 -21.29 20.98
CA GLU A 315 7.36 -20.92 22.34
C GLU A 315 7.99 -19.61 22.87
N GLU A 316 9.11 -19.13 22.31
CA GLU A 316 9.94 -18.05 22.91
C GLU A 316 10.21 -16.84 21.98
N TYR A 317 9.85 -16.90 20.69
CA TYR A 317 10.23 -15.85 19.73
C TYR A 317 9.78 -14.44 20.13
N ARG A 318 8.66 -14.31 20.85
CA ARG A 318 8.10 -13.01 21.29
C ARG A 318 9.03 -12.32 22.30
N VAL A 319 9.56 -13.06 23.27
CA VAL A 319 10.54 -12.57 24.23
C VAL A 319 11.81 -12.14 23.49
N GLU A 320 12.30 -12.95 22.55
CA GLU A 320 13.49 -12.61 21.75
C GLU A 320 13.29 -11.37 20.85
N VAL A 321 12.07 -11.13 20.33
CA VAL A 321 11.74 -9.86 19.65
C VAL A 321 11.84 -8.68 20.62
N LEU A 322 11.32 -8.82 21.83
CA LEU A 322 11.34 -7.76 22.87
C LEU A 322 12.74 -7.51 23.43
N VAL A 323 13.63 -8.50 23.43
CA VAL A 323 15.07 -8.33 23.72
C VAL A 323 15.70 -7.31 22.76
N TYR A 324 15.22 -7.21 21.51
CA TYR A 324 15.65 -6.18 20.55
C TYR A 324 14.77 -4.93 20.54
N LEU A 325 13.46 -5.06 20.78
CA LEU A 325 12.45 -4.00 20.60
C LEU A 325 11.55 -3.82 21.86
N PRO A 326 12.11 -3.39 23.01
CA PRO A 326 11.39 -3.33 24.31
C PRO A 326 10.33 -2.23 24.40
N LYS A 327 10.07 -1.48 23.32
CA LYS A 327 9.08 -0.40 23.27
C LYS A 327 7.82 -0.75 22.49
N LEU A 328 7.75 -1.96 21.91
CA LEU A 328 6.55 -2.41 21.21
C LEU A 328 5.36 -2.43 22.16
N LYS A 329 4.23 -1.90 21.69
CA LYS A 329 2.92 -1.98 22.36
C LYS A 329 2.16 -3.24 21.92
N ARG A 330 2.33 -3.64 20.64
CA ARG A 330 1.69 -4.82 20.05
C ARG A 330 2.70 -5.62 19.23
N LEU A 331 2.63 -6.94 19.37
CA LEU A 331 3.36 -7.91 18.55
C LEU A 331 2.33 -8.94 18.05
N ASP A 332 2.26 -9.12 16.73
CA ASP A 332 1.36 -10.06 16.06
C ASP A 332 -0.12 -9.85 16.44
N LYS A 333 -0.56 -8.59 16.32
CA LYS A 333 -1.89 -8.06 16.71
C LYS A 333 -2.23 -8.16 18.21
N SER A 334 -1.48 -8.92 19.00
CA SER A 334 -1.66 -9.04 20.45
C SER A 334 -0.90 -7.95 21.20
N PRO A 335 -1.44 -7.41 22.31
CA PRO A 335 -0.69 -6.48 23.15
C PRO A 335 0.53 -7.19 23.77
N VAL A 336 1.60 -6.42 24.02
CA VAL A 336 2.74 -6.88 24.82
C VAL A 336 2.37 -6.77 26.30
N ILE A 337 2.56 -7.84 27.07
CA ILE A 337 2.25 -7.86 28.50
C ILE A 337 3.52 -7.64 29.36
N PRO A 338 3.40 -7.10 30.60
CA PRO A 338 4.56 -6.81 31.44
C PRO A 338 5.47 -8.02 31.69
N GLU A 339 4.90 -9.22 31.82
CA GLU A 339 5.63 -10.46 32.05
C GLU A 339 6.62 -10.78 30.91
N GLU A 340 6.24 -10.54 29.65
CA GLU A 340 7.13 -10.72 28.49
C GLU A 340 8.29 -9.71 28.47
N LEU A 341 8.08 -8.52 29.03
CA LEU A 341 9.10 -7.48 29.13
C LEU A 341 10.08 -7.76 30.28
N GLU A 342 9.59 -8.25 31.42
CA GLU A 342 10.44 -8.70 32.53
C GLU A 342 11.37 -9.85 32.07
N GLU A 343 10.82 -10.86 31.38
CA GLU A 343 11.59 -11.96 30.82
C GLU A 343 12.61 -11.49 29.76
N ALA A 344 12.21 -10.58 28.86
CA ALA A 344 13.11 -10.03 27.85
C ALA A 344 14.25 -9.18 28.46
N ASP A 345 14.01 -8.50 29.58
CA ASP A 345 15.05 -7.77 30.31
C ASP A 345 15.99 -8.73 31.06
N GLU A 346 15.50 -9.81 31.67
CA GLU A 346 16.35 -10.87 32.26
C GLU A 346 17.28 -11.50 31.20
N VAL A 347 16.73 -11.88 30.04
CA VAL A 347 17.50 -12.43 28.90
C VAL A 347 18.54 -11.40 28.39
N ARG A 348 18.22 -10.10 28.42
CA ARG A 348 19.15 -9.04 28.01
C ARG A 348 20.30 -8.87 29.00
N GLU A 349 20.05 -8.88 30.31
CA GLU A 349 21.10 -8.79 31.32
C GLU A 349 22.00 -10.04 31.34
N GLU A 350 21.43 -11.24 31.18
CA GLU A 350 22.21 -12.47 31.03
C GLU A 350 23.19 -12.41 29.85
N ARG A 351 22.76 -11.84 28.72
CA ARG A 351 23.60 -11.70 27.52
C ARG A 351 24.73 -10.70 27.72
N LYS A 352 24.47 -9.58 28.41
CA LYS A 352 25.52 -8.61 28.78
C LYS A 352 26.58 -9.25 29.68
N GLY A 353 26.17 -9.95 30.73
CA GLY A 353 27.12 -10.64 31.63
C GLY A 353 28.00 -11.64 30.87
N LYS A 354 27.40 -12.46 29.99
CA LYS A 354 28.14 -13.41 29.14
C LYS A 354 29.05 -12.73 28.11
N GLU A 355 28.73 -11.51 27.65
CA GLU A 355 29.62 -10.73 26.78
C GLU A 355 30.78 -10.07 27.56
N GLU A 356 30.54 -9.64 28.81
CA GLU A 356 31.56 -9.06 29.70
C GLU A 356 32.54 -10.13 30.19
N ASP A 357 32.05 -11.26 30.71
CA ASP A 357 32.86 -12.42 31.09
C ASP A 357 33.78 -12.88 29.94
N ASN A 358 33.28 -12.93 28.71
CA ASN A 358 34.08 -13.32 27.54
C ASN A 358 35.14 -12.28 27.16
N ARG A 359 34.93 -10.98 27.41
CA ARG A 359 35.94 -9.94 27.17
C ARG A 359 37.05 -10.01 28.21
N GLU A 360 36.71 -10.14 29.49
CA GLU A 360 37.70 -10.27 30.57
C GLU A 360 38.59 -11.50 30.34
N ASN A 361 38.03 -12.64 29.92
CA ASN A 361 38.80 -13.84 29.59
C ASN A 361 39.76 -13.66 28.40
N VAL A 362 39.37 -12.89 27.36
CA VAL A 362 40.24 -12.61 26.19
C VAL A 362 41.36 -11.64 26.56
N GLU A 363 41.06 -10.57 27.30
CA GLU A 363 42.06 -9.63 27.80
C GLU A 363 43.07 -10.34 28.73
N GLU A 364 42.60 -11.28 29.57
CA GLU A 364 43.46 -12.13 30.41
C GLU A 364 44.36 -13.10 29.63
N GLU A 365 44.02 -13.50 28.40
CA GLU A 365 44.90 -14.33 27.55
C GLU A 365 45.93 -13.47 26.80
N GLU A 366 45.54 -12.30 26.28
CA GLU A 366 46.48 -11.37 25.61
C GLU A 366 47.54 -10.79 26.56
N ASP A 367 47.21 -10.54 27.83
CA ASP A 367 48.18 -10.11 28.86
C ASP A 367 49.15 -11.24 29.29
N LYS A 368 48.82 -12.51 29.03
CA LYS A 368 49.71 -13.66 29.29
C LYS A 368 50.68 -13.87 28.13
N ASP A 369 50.20 -13.83 26.89
CA ASP A 369 51.03 -13.98 25.68
C ASP A 369 52.00 -12.80 25.44
N SER A 370 51.73 -11.62 26.02
CA SER A 370 52.61 -10.45 25.92
C SER A 370 53.69 -10.36 27.02
N ASN A 371 53.74 -11.34 27.93
CA ASN A 371 54.75 -11.45 28.99
C ASN A 371 55.73 -12.64 28.83
N GLU A 372 55.66 -13.40 27.71
CA GLU A 372 56.68 -14.38 27.28
C GLU A 372 57.68 -13.81 26.24
#